data_AF-A0A352FLT7-F1
#
_entry.id   AF-A0A352FLT7-F1
#
_cell.length_a   1.000
_cell.length_b   1.000
_cell.length_c   1.000
_cell.angle_alpha   90.00
_cell.angle_beta   90.00
_cell.angle_gamma   90.00
#
_symmetry.space_group_name_H-M   'P 1'
#
loop_
_entity.id
_entity.type
_entity.pdbx_description
1 polymer ?
#
loop_
_entity_poly.entity_id
_entity_poly.type
_entity_poly.pdbx_seq_one_letter_code
_entity_poly.pdbx_strand_id
1 'polypeptide(L)'
;MDKIRGQMLLKSRTKKFTFALGTLILIAMFACDGVQNAFLDARETTPPTFSTSGNKWLLGIQVQVFPAGMTPAQIGQTQGETIWKISAPKKTWATDFPLITYGNIPDGWAQTIPITGRPPALTEGRVYEATPFDSTGPLGSSFFSIRAGKTVNVTGELKFSNQ
;
A
#
# COMPACT_ATOMS: atom_id res chain seq x y z
N MET A 1 45.74 66.02 -6.23
CA MET A 1 45.10 65.19 -7.27
C MET A 1 45.08 63.79 -6.71
N ASP A 2 43.91 63.23 -6.41
CA ASP A 2 43.64 61.77 -6.28
C ASP A 2 42.35 61.56 -5.50
N LYS A 3 41.23 61.75 -6.20
CA LYS A 3 39.91 61.28 -5.79
C LYS A 3 39.19 60.94 -7.08
N ILE A 4 38.44 59.85 -7.08
CA ILE A 4 37.61 59.32 -8.19
C ILE A 4 38.31 58.20 -9.02
N ARG A 5 38.46 57.04 -8.39
CA ARG A 5 38.30 55.71 -9.03
C ARG A 5 37.49 54.88 -8.02
N GLY A 6 36.18 54.79 -8.12
CA GLY A 6 35.44 54.33 -9.28
C GLY A 6 34.72 53.05 -8.86
N GLN A 7 33.74 53.21 -7.97
CA GLN A 7 32.87 52.16 -7.47
C GLN A 7 32.04 51.58 -8.62
N MET A 8 32.57 50.62 -9.36
CA MET A 8 31.85 50.05 -10.51
C MET A 8 32.05 48.54 -10.68
N LEU A 9 32.11 47.77 -9.58
CA LEU A 9 32.30 46.32 -9.68
C LEU A 9 31.47 45.45 -8.70
N LEU A 10 30.35 45.95 -8.15
CA LEU A 10 29.53 45.13 -7.23
C LEU A 10 28.04 44.99 -7.55
N LYS A 11 27.51 45.56 -8.65
CA LYS A 11 26.06 45.52 -8.94
C LYS A 11 25.59 44.48 -9.97
N SER A 12 26.49 43.68 -10.54
CA SER A 12 26.15 42.74 -11.64
C SER A 12 25.97 41.27 -11.19
N ARG A 13 26.42 40.89 -9.98
CA ARG A 13 26.38 39.48 -9.53
C ARG A 13 25.10 39.06 -8.79
N THR A 14 24.26 39.99 -8.35
CA THR A 14 23.10 39.67 -7.50
C THR A 14 21.85 39.22 -8.27
N LYS A 15 21.68 39.58 -9.55
CA LYS A 15 20.47 39.20 -10.31
C LYS A 15 20.48 37.75 -10.80
N LYS A 16 21.66 37.14 -10.97
CA LYS A 16 21.78 35.72 -11.40
C LYS A 16 21.58 34.74 -10.25
N PHE A 17 21.80 35.18 -9.01
CA PHE A 17 21.71 34.33 -7.82
C PHE A 17 20.25 34.11 -7.37
N THR A 18 19.40 35.14 -7.52
CA THR A 18 17.98 35.06 -7.14
C THR A 18 17.18 34.09 -8.04
N PHE A 19 17.54 34.00 -9.32
CA PHE A 19 16.87 33.10 -10.26
C PHE A 19 17.22 31.62 -10.00
N ALA A 20 18.48 31.33 -9.68
CA ALA A 20 18.92 29.98 -9.33
C ALA A 20 18.28 29.45 -8.03
N LEU A 21 18.08 30.32 -7.02
CA LEU A 21 17.45 29.94 -5.76
C LEU A 21 15.95 29.67 -5.92
N GLY A 22 15.25 30.45 -6.76
CA GLY A 22 13.83 30.24 -7.06
C GLY A 22 13.56 28.91 -7.79
N THR A 23 14.41 28.54 -8.75
CA THR A 23 14.28 27.27 -9.48
C THR A 23 14.54 26.05 -8.59
N LEU A 24 15.48 26.14 -7.64
CA LEU A 24 15.78 25.04 -6.71
C LEU A 24 14.59 24.75 -5.76
N ILE A 25 13.89 25.79 -5.31
CA ILE A 25 12.70 25.65 -4.45
C ILE A 25 11.53 25.02 -5.23
N LEU A 26 11.36 25.35 -6.51
CA LEU A 26 10.31 24.75 -7.34
C LEU A 26 10.56 23.25 -7.57
N ILE A 27 11.81 22.84 -7.80
CA ILE A 27 12.16 21.41 -8.01
C ILE A 27 11.95 20.59 -6.73
N ALA A 28 12.21 21.18 -5.55
CA ALA A 28 11.97 20.51 -4.27
C ALA A 28 10.47 20.24 -3.99
N MET A 29 9.55 21.01 -4.58
CA MET A 29 8.10 20.81 -4.42
C MET A 29 7.55 19.65 -5.26
N PHE A 30 8.24 19.23 -6.32
CA PHE A 30 7.84 18.08 -7.15
C PHE A 30 8.54 16.77 -6.76
N ALA A 31 9.48 16.81 -5.82
CA ALA A 31 10.21 15.63 -5.34
C ALA A 31 9.44 14.83 -4.26
N CYS A 32 8.14 15.08 -4.09
CA CYS A 32 7.29 14.20 -3.29
C CYS A 32 6.91 12.99 -4.15
N ASP A 33 7.87 12.12 -4.42
CA ASP A 33 7.61 10.76 -4.87
C ASP A 33 6.93 10.03 -3.71
N GLY A 34 5.62 10.21 -3.60
CA GLY A 34 4.79 9.43 -2.72
C GLY A 34 5.03 7.97 -3.05
N VAL A 35 5.55 7.22 -2.07
CA VAL A 35 5.91 5.81 -2.21
C VAL A 35 4.74 5.09 -2.90
N GLN A 36 4.95 4.73 -4.16
CA GLN A 36 3.92 4.10 -4.99
C GLN A 36 3.80 2.64 -4.56
N ASN A 37 3.01 2.42 -3.52
CA ASN A 37 2.71 1.08 -3.02
C ASN A 37 1.53 0.51 -3.79
N ALA A 38 1.51 -0.81 -3.95
CA ALA A 38 0.27 -1.48 -4.31
C ALA A 38 -0.69 -1.34 -3.13
N PHE A 39 -1.86 -0.73 -3.36
CA PHE A 39 -2.91 -0.68 -2.35
C PHE A 39 -3.92 -1.77 -2.64
N LEU A 40 -4.54 -2.28 -1.59
CA LEU A 40 -5.64 -3.22 -1.67
C LEU A 40 -6.81 -2.61 -0.90
N ASP A 41 -7.97 -2.58 -1.52
CA ASP A 41 -9.21 -2.11 -0.89
C ASP A 41 -10.20 -3.28 -0.80
N ALA A 42 -10.71 -3.52 0.41
CA ALA A 42 -11.70 -4.54 0.68
C ALA A 42 -13.08 -3.90 0.66
N ARG A 43 -13.87 -4.21 -0.37
CA ARG A 43 -15.26 -3.76 -0.48
C ARG A 43 -16.12 -4.40 0.60
N GLU A 44 -17.15 -3.68 1.04
CA GLU A 44 -18.14 -4.12 2.03
C GLU A 44 -19.13 -5.18 1.45
N THR A 45 -18.61 -6.22 0.81
CA THR A 45 -19.37 -7.38 0.33
C THR A 45 -19.11 -8.58 1.25
N THR A 46 -20.05 -9.53 1.28
CA THR A 46 -19.85 -10.82 2.00
C THR A 46 -19.99 -11.96 0.99
N PRO A 47 -18.89 -12.64 0.60
CA PRO A 47 -17.49 -12.45 1.03
C PRO A 47 -16.85 -11.14 0.52
N PRO A 48 -15.75 -10.67 1.15
CA PRO A 48 -15.05 -9.45 0.74
C PRO A 48 -14.48 -9.57 -0.67
N THR A 49 -14.51 -8.44 -1.39
CA THR A 49 -13.91 -8.32 -2.72
C THR A 49 -12.78 -7.31 -2.69
N PHE A 50 -11.62 -7.70 -3.19
CA PHE A 50 -10.39 -6.94 -3.19
C PHE A 50 -10.15 -6.31 -4.56
N SER A 51 -9.90 -5.00 -4.57
CA SER A 51 -9.34 -4.30 -5.73
C SER A 51 -7.94 -3.83 -5.42
N THR A 52 -7.04 -3.86 -6.40
CA THR A 52 -5.71 -3.29 -6.25
C THR A 52 -5.51 -2.03 -7.08
N SER A 53 -4.57 -1.20 -6.66
CA SER A 53 -4.10 -0.03 -7.40
C SER A 53 -2.61 0.17 -7.17
N GLY A 54 -1.97 1.08 -7.91
CA GLY A 54 -0.54 1.38 -7.80
C GLY A 54 0.28 0.89 -9.00
N ASN A 55 1.60 1.06 -8.93
CA ASN A 55 2.52 0.86 -10.07
C ASN A 55 3.45 -0.36 -9.88
N LYS A 56 2.98 -1.40 -9.20
CA LYS A 56 3.79 -2.61 -8.93
C LYS A 56 3.26 -3.80 -9.73
N TRP A 57 4.17 -4.71 -10.05
CA TRP A 57 3.81 -6.02 -10.56
C TRP A 57 3.39 -6.92 -9.42
N LEU A 58 2.23 -7.54 -9.53
CA LEU A 58 1.69 -8.47 -8.55
C LEU A 58 1.78 -9.91 -9.06
N LEU A 59 2.00 -10.82 -8.12
CA LEU A 59 1.98 -12.27 -8.33
C LEU A 59 0.80 -12.95 -7.66
N GLY A 60 0.05 -12.26 -6.79
CA GLY A 60 -1.06 -12.86 -6.08
C GLY A 60 -1.55 -12.02 -4.91
N ILE A 61 -2.48 -12.58 -4.15
CA ILE A 61 -2.98 -12.04 -2.88
C ILE A 61 -2.93 -13.14 -1.83
N GLN A 62 -2.64 -12.74 -0.60
CA GLN A 62 -2.82 -13.58 0.58
C GLN A 62 -3.71 -12.89 1.60
N VAL A 63 -4.43 -13.70 2.38
CA VAL A 63 -5.26 -13.25 3.50
C VAL A 63 -4.79 -13.96 4.76
N GLN A 64 -4.53 -13.16 5.78
CA GLN A 64 -4.15 -13.60 7.11
C GLN A 64 -5.26 -13.35 8.12
N VAL A 65 -5.31 -14.16 9.17
CA VAL A 65 -6.18 -13.97 10.33
C VAL A 65 -5.37 -13.73 11.59
N PHE A 66 -5.86 -12.86 12.46
CA PHE A 66 -5.26 -12.58 13.76
C PHE A 66 -6.04 -13.27 14.89
N PRO A 67 -5.37 -13.64 15.98
CA PRO A 67 -6.04 -14.09 17.21
C PRO A 67 -7.12 -13.10 17.66
N ALA A 68 -8.24 -13.64 18.16
CA ALA A 68 -9.34 -12.82 18.67
C ALA A 68 -8.90 -11.99 19.90
N GLY A 69 -9.50 -10.82 20.08
CA GLY A 69 -9.25 -9.96 21.23
C GLY A 69 -7.94 -9.17 21.18
N MET A 70 -7.20 -9.20 20.06
CA MET A 70 -6.02 -8.36 19.88
C MET A 70 -6.39 -6.89 19.70
N THR A 71 -5.63 -6.02 20.36
CA THR A 71 -5.67 -4.58 20.15
C THR A 71 -4.98 -4.20 18.84
N PRO A 72 -5.28 -3.01 18.28
CA PRO A 72 -4.58 -2.52 17.09
C PRO A 72 -3.05 -2.52 17.18
N ALA A 73 -2.51 -2.15 18.34
CA ALA A 73 -1.07 -2.14 18.57
C ALA A 73 -0.47 -3.55 18.52
N GLN A 74 -1.18 -4.55 19.07
CA GLN A 74 -0.74 -5.95 19.03
C GLN A 74 -0.78 -6.52 17.61
N ILE A 75 -1.80 -6.18 16.83
CA ILE A 75 -1.91 -6.60 15.43
C ILE A 75 -0.69 -6.13 14.63
N GLY A 76 -0.23 -4.89 14.84
CA GLY A 76 0.95 -4.36 14.14
C GLY A 76 2.28 -5.02 14.52
N GLN A 77 2.31 -5.78 15.62
CA GLN A 77 3.50 -6.47 16.11
C GLN A 77 3.41 -8.00 15.96
N THR A 78 2.27 -8.50 15.50
CA THR A 78 2.00 -9.93 15.40
C THR A 78 1.95 -10.34 13.93
N GLN A 79 2.55 -11.48 13.59
CA GLN A 79 2.34 -12.08 12.27
C GLN A 79 1.04 -12.88 12.27
N GLY A 80 0.13 -12.58 11.34
CA GLY A 80 -1.10 -13.33 11.18
C GLY A 80 -0.89 -14.72 10.57
N GLU A 81 -1.83 -15.63 10.80
CA GLU A 81 -1.86 -16.94 10.15
C GLU A 81 -2.43 -16.79 8.73
N THR A 82 -1.70 -17.24 7.71
CA THR A 82 -2.20 -17.21 6.33
C THR A 82 -3.26 -18.29 6.11
N ILE A 83 -4.51 -17.89 5.89
CA ILE A 83 -5.65 -18.79 5.71
C ILE A 83 -6.07 -18.95 4.25
N TRP A 84 -5.66 -18.01 3.39
CA TRP A 84 -5.92 -18.08 1.96
C TRP A 84 -4.80 -17.42 1.19
N LYS A 85 -4.35 -18.06 0.10
CA LYS A 85 -3.33 -17.51 -0.79
C LYS A 85 -3.53 -18.02 -2.19
N ILE A 86 -3.61 -17.08 -3.13
CA ILE A 86 -3.73 -17.37 -4.56
C ILE A 86 -2.60 -16.69 -5.33
N SER A 87 -2.17 -17.34 -6.41
CA SER A 87 -1.10 -16.87 -7.29
C SER A 87 -1.60 -16.76 -8.72
N ALA A 88 -1.28 -15.64 -9.37
CA ALA A 88 -1.52 -15.41 -10.77
C ALA A 88 -0.54 -16.24 -11.63
N PRO A 89 -0.94 -16.67 -12.84
CA PRO A 89 -0.07 -17.44 -13.74
C PRO A 89 1.11 -16.62 -14.28
N LYS A 90 1.02 -15.29 -14.21
CA LYS A 90 2.07 -14.35 -14.61
C LYS A 90 1.99 -13.07 -13.79
N LYS A 91 3.09 -12.31 -13.80
CA LYS A 91 3.13 -10.95 -13.24
C LYS A 91 2.08 -10.08 -13.94
N THR A 92 1.27 -9.38 -13.15
CA THR A 92 0.21 -8.48 -13.63
C THR A 92 0.35 -7.13 -12.95
N TRP A 93 0.20 -6.02 -13.67
CA TRP A 93 0.24 -4.70 -13.04
C TRP A 93 -0.89 -4.55 -12.02
N ALA A 94 -0.64 -3.86 -10.90
CA ALA A 94 -1.64 -3.69 -9.86
C ALA A 94 -2.93 -3.00 -10.35
N THR A 95 -2.86 -2.12 -11.37
CA THR A 95 -4.05 -1.52 -12.01
C THR A 95 -4.84 -2.49 -12.88
N ASP A 96 -4.18 -3.51 -13.42
CA ASP A 96 -4.78 -4.50 -14.33
C ASP A 96 -5.14 -5.79 -13.59
N PHE A 97 -4.86 -5.84 -12.28
CA PHE A 97 -5.18 -6.98 -11.44
C PHE A 97 -6.70 -7.07 -11.30
N PRO A 98 -7.31 -8.25 -11.51
CA PRO A 98 -8.75 -8.38 -11.46
C PRO A 98 -9.28 -8.18 -10.04
N LEU A 99 -10.58 -7.90 -9.93
CA LEU A 99 -11.27 -7.96 -8.65
C LEU A 99 -11.23 -9.39 -8.12
N ILE A 100 -10.77 -9.55 -6.88
CA ILE A 100 -10.63 -10.86 -6.23
C ILE A 100 -11.62 -10.98 -5.10
N THR A 101 -12.59 -11.87 -5.21
CA THR A 101 -13.51 -12.20 -4.12
C THR A 101 -12.94 -13.33 -3.27
N TYR A 102 -12.93 -13.17 -1.94
CA TYR A 102 -12.39 -14.20 -1.04
C TYR A 102 -13.04 -15.57 -1.26
N GLY A 103 -12.20 -16.60 -1.41
CA GLY A 103 -12.63 -17.97 -1.68
C GLY A 103 -12.91 -18.29 -3.15
N ASN A 104 -12.87 -17.30 -4.04
CA ASN A 104 -13.00 -17.49 -5.48
C ASN A 104 -11.62 -17.39 -6.14
N ILE A 105 -11.25 -18.42 -6.90
CA ILE A 105 -9.99 -18.47 -7.66
C ILE A 105 -10.30 -17.98 -9.08
N PRO A 106 -9.67 -16.90 -9.57
CA PRO A 106 -9.85 -16.46 -10.95
C PRO A 106 -9.36 -17.50 -11.96
N ASP A 107 -9.88 -17.43 -13.18
CA ASP A 107 -9.50 -18.35 -14.25
C ASP A 107 -7.99 -18.33 -14.52
N GLY A 108 -7.38 -19.51 -14.53
CA GLY A 108 -5.94 -19.70 -14.74
C GLY A 108 -5.06 -19.40 -13.53
N TRP A 109 -5.63 -19.04 -12.38
CA TRP A 109 -4.88 -18.85 -11.13
C TRP A 109 -4.80 -20.14 -10.34
N ALA A 110 -3.83 -20.19 -9.41
CA ALA A 110 -3.66 -21.32 -8.52
C ALA A 110 -3.86 -20.89 -7.07
N GLN A 111 -4.64 -21.66 -6.31
CA GLN A 111 -4.65 -21.56 -4.86
C GLN A 111 -3.47 -22.34 -4.30
N THR A 112 -2.65 -21.67 -3.50
CA THR A 112 -1.50 -22.28 -2.81
C THR A 112 -1.82 -22.56 -1.35
N ILE A 113 -2.74 -21.79 -0.75
CA ILE A 113 -3.25 -22.01 0.60
C ILE A 113 -4.78 -21.81 0.61
N PRO A 114 -5.56 -22.78 1.13
CA PRO A 114 -5.14 -24.15 1.42
C PRO A 114 -4.77 -24.90 0.13
N ILE A 115 -3.91 -25.92 0.21
CA ILE A 115 -3.50 -26.71 -0.97
C ILE A 115 -4.70 -27.46 -1.59
N THR A 116 -5.67 -27.86 -0.76
CA THR A 116 -6.90 -28.52 -1.19
C THR A 116 -8.11 -27.90 -0.51
N GLY A 117 -9.27 -27.98 -1.16
CA GLY A 117 -10.52 -27.46 -0.63
C GLY A 117 -10.67 -25.94 -0.73
N ARG A 118 -11.70 -25.43 -0.07
CA ARG A 118 -11.98 -23.99 0.03
C ARG A 118 -11.24 -23.40 1.24
N PRO A 119 -10.88 -22.11 1.22
CA PRO A 119 -10.35 -21.48 2.42
C PRO A 119 -11.37 -21.50 3.57
N PRO A 120 -10.90 -21.39 4.83
CA PRO A 120 -11.78 -21.29 5.99
C PRO A 120 -12.79 -20.15 5.86
N ALA A 121 -13.99 -20.33 6.43
CA ALA A 121 -14.97 -19.26 6.49
C ALA A 121 -14.44 -18.08 7.32
N LEU A 122 -14.75 -16.86 6.89
CA LEU A 122 -14.49 -15.66 7.68
C LEU A 122 -15.53 -15.57 8.81
N THR A 123 -15.07 -15.27 10.02
CA THR A 123 -15.86 -15.34 11.25
C THR A 123 -15.98 -13.98 11.90
N GLU A 124 -17.15 -13.73 12.50
CA GLU A 124 -17.50 -12.52 13.23
C GLU A 124 -16.46 -12.15 14.30
N GLY A 125 -16.14 -10.86 14.42
CA GLY A 125 -15.25 -10.33 15.47
C GLY A 125 -13.76 -10.63 15.28
N ARG A 126 -13.37 -11.34 14.22
CA ARG A 126 -11.95 -11.50 13.84
C ARG A 126 -11.46 -10.33 13.00
N VAL A 127 -10.16 -10.07 13.09
CA VAL A 127 -9.46 -9.15 12.19
C VAL A 127 -8.66 -9.97 11.18
N TYR A 128 -8.69 -9.50 9.95
CA TYR A 128 -8.01 -10.09 8.81
C TYR A 128 -7.15 -9.03 8.13
N GLU A 129 -6.08 -9.48 7.50
CA GLU A 129 -5.23 -8.66 6.64
C GLU A 129 -5.22 -9.28 5.25
N ALA A 130 -5.56 -8.49 4.24
CA ALA A 130 -5.38 -8.84 2.84
C ALA A 130 -4.19 -8.09 2.27
N THR A 131 -3.24 -8.83 1.71
CA THR A 131 -1.98 -8.27 1.20
C THR A 131 -1.71 -8.81 -0.20
N PRO A 132 -1.54 -7.95 -1.22
CA PRO A 132 -0.98 -8.35 -2.49
C PRO A 132 0.52 -8.63 -2.32
N PHE A 133 1.08 -9.53 -3.12
CA PHE A 133 2.51 -9.84 -3.06
C PHE A 133 3.14 -9.89 -4.45
N ASP A 134 4.44 -9.66 -4.50
CA ASP A 134 5.28 -9.80 -5.69
C ASP A 134 6.41 -10.81 -5.48
N SER A 135 7.44 -10.81 -6.32
CA SER A 135 8.59 -11.72 -6.18
C SER A 135 9.50 -11.42 -4.99
N THR A 136 9.37 -10.24 -4.37
CA THR A 136 10.17 -9.78 -3.24
C THR A 136 9.44 -9.95 -1.90
N GLY A 137 8.12 -9.98 -1.90
CA GLY A 137 7.33 -10.25 -0.71
C GLY A 137 5.95 -9.61 -0.72
N PRO A 138 5.30 -9.52 0.46
CA PRO A 138 4.06 -8.77 0.65
C PRO A 138 4.26 -7.27 0.40
N LEU A 139 3.24 -6.62 -0.16
CA LEU A 139 3.20 -5.17 -0.44
C LEU A 139 2.22 -4.47 0.52
N GLY A 140 1.56 -3.39 0.08
CA GLY A 140 0.63 -2.63 0.93
C GLY A 140 -0.60 -3.44 1.33
N SER A 141 -0.87 -3.49 2.62
CA SER A 141 -1.96 -4.30 3.20
C SER A 141 -3.24 -3.50 3.43
N SER A 142 -4.36 -4.23 3.49
CA SER A 142 -5.67 -3.74 3.93
C SER A 142 -6.17 -4.59 5.09
N PHE A 143 -6.63 -3.96 6.16
CA PHE A 143 -7.20 -4.67 7.30
C PHE A 143 -8.73 -4.55 7.30
N PHE A 144 -9.38 -5.67 7.55
CA PHE A 144 -10.84 -5.73 7.61
C PHE A 144 -11.30 -6.69 8.73
N SER A 145 -12.55 -6.51 9.17
CA SER A 145 -13.20 -7.37 10.13
C SER A 145 -14.58 -7.79 9.62
N ILE A 146 -15.09 -8.93 10.09
CA ILE A 146 -16.48 -9.30 9.89
C ILE A 146 -17.28 -8.78 11.09
N ARG A 147 -18.19 -7.83 10.84
CA ARG A 147 -19.08 -7.23 11.83
C ARG A 147 -20.53 -7.33 11.34
N ALA A 148 -21.41 -7.92 12.14
CA ALA A 148 -22.79 -8.25 11.81
C ALA A 148 -22.93 -8.97 10.45
N GLY A 149 -22.02 -9.91 10.15
CA GLY A 149 -22.01 -10.64 8.88
C GLY A 149 -21.59 -9.82 7.65
N LYS A 150 -21.05 -8.61 7.84
CA LYS A 150 -20.53 -7.74 6.78
C LYS A 150 -19.04 -7.51 6.93
N THR A 151 -18.34 -7.36 5.81
CA THR A 151 -16.96 -6.86 5.81
C THR A 151 -16.95 -5.37 6.16
N VAL A 152 -16.14 -5.01 7.15
CA VAL A 152 -15.87 -3.62 7.56
C VAL A 152 -14.38 -3.35 7.45
N ASN A 153 -13.99 -2.31 6.71
CA ASN A 153 -12.60 -1.88 6.63
C ASN A 153 -12.18 -1.24 7.96
N VAL A 154 -11.14 -1.76 8.59
CA VAL A 154 -10.61 -1.29 9.88
C VAL A 154 -9.19 -0.73 9.75
N THR A 155 -8.67 -0.58 8.53
CA THR A 155 -7.30 -0.09 8.28
C THR A 155 -7.04 1.25 8.97
N GLY A 156 -7.99 2.19 8.95
CA GLY A 156 -7.86 3.48 9.62
C GLY A 156 -8.01 3.43 11.15
N GLU A 157 -8.68 2.39 11.69
CA GLU A 157 -8.77 2.14 13.13
C GLU A 157 -7.44 1.59 13.66
N LEU A 158 -6.71 0.85 12.82
CA LEU A 158 -5.38 0.35 13.08
C LEU A 158 -4.33 1.42 12.81
N LYS A 159 -4.37 2.53 13.56
CA LYS A 159 -3.27 3.50 13.55
C LYS A 159 -2.04 2.84 14.16
N PHE A 160 -1.22 2.21 13.32
CA PHE A 160 0.12 1.80 13.69
C PHE A 160 0.87 3.08 14.02
N SER A 161 1.21 3.29 15.29
CA SER A 161 2.07 4.39 15.69
C SER A 161 3.37 4.24 14.93
N ASN A 162 3.62 5.11 13.94
CA ASN A 162 4.92 5.21 13.30
C ASN A 162 5.96 5.45 14.40
N GLN A 163 6.71 4.40 14.74
CA GLN A 163 7.94 4.52 15.53
C GLN A 163 9.10 4.78 14.59
#